data_AF-A0AAW9SNB9-F1
#
_entry.id   AF-A0AAW9SNB9-F1
#
_cell.length_a   1.000
_cell.length_b   1.000
_cell.length_c   1.000
_cell.angle_alpha   90.00
_cell.angle_beta   90.00
_cell.angle_gamma   90.00
#
_symmetry.space_group_name_H-M   'P 1'
#
loop_
_entity.id
_entity.type
_entity.pdbx_description
1 polymer ?
#
loop_
_entity_poly.entity_id
_entity_poly.type
_entity_poly.pdbx_seq_one_letter_code
_entity_poly.pdbx_strand_id
1 'polypeptide(L)'
;MSSSLLWSKHYTVSDPRELALIEAELGTRGQTVSGTDYLGRRTSSAYGKSLYAREATAQPSSDRDCSDFSSAAAAQAYFLSNGGPTRDPAGLDRDGDGLACEWGVQINKLALKQRAIATATRASSYRAPRPSSSSRCYVGPRGGTYTITASGNKNYGGC
;
A
#
# COMPACT_ATOMS: atom_id res chain seq x y z
N MET A 1 -22.54 -6.84 -8.06
CA MET A 1 -21.61 -5.74 -8.43
C MET A 1 -20.32 -6.32 -9.00
N SER A 2 -19.80 -5.78 -10.11
CA SER A 2 -18.52 -6.22 -10.68
C SER A 2 -17.32 -5.65 -9.89
N SER A 3 -16.14 -6.29 -10.02
CA SER A 3 -14.91 -5.78 -9.42
C SER A 3 -14.49 -4.42 -9.98
N SER A 4 -14.76 -4.16 -11.26
CA SER A 4 -14.52 -2.83 -11.86
C SER A 4 -15.37 -1.74 -11.21
N LEU A 5 -16.64 -2.00 -10.95
CA LEU A 5 -17.53 -1.05 -10.28
C LEU A 5 -17.09 -0.79 -8.83
N LEU A 6 -16.60 -1.81 -8.12
CA LEU A 6 -16.07 -1.66 -6.77
C LEU A 6 -14.83 -0.76 -6.76
N TRP A 7 -13.91 -0.91 -7.72
CA TRP A 7 -12.77 0.00 -7.87
C TRP A 7 -13.20 1.43 -8.20
N SER A 8 -14.20 1.62 -9.07
CA SER A 8 -14.74 2.96 -9.33
C SER A 8 -15.33 3.59 -8.07
N LYS A 9 -16.02 2.80 -7.23
CA LYS A 9 -16.55 3.28 -5.95
C LYS A 9 -15.46 3.57 -4.93
N HIS A 10 -14.42 2.75 -4.84
CA HIS A 10 -13.28 2.95 -3.94
C HIS A 10 -12.66 4.34 -4.10
N TYR A 11 -12.65 4.85 -5.35
CA TYR A 11 -12.18 6.18 -5.68
C TYR A 11 -13.12 7.30 -5.21
N THR A 12 -14.43 7.17 -5.41
CA THR A 12 -15.40 8.25 -5.20
C THR A 12 -16.00 8.29 -3.78
N VAL A 13 -15.97 7.17 -3.07
CA VAL A 13 -16.62 7.05 -1.76
C VAL A 13 -15.94 7.95 -0.73
N SER A 14 -16.76 8.71 0.00
CA SER A 14 -16.29 9.60 1.09
C SER A 14 -16.51 9.00 2.47
N ASP A 15 -17.54 8.14 2.62
CA ASP A 15 -17.82 7.47 3.89
C ASP A 15 -16.72 6.44 4.22
N PRO A 16 -16.04 6.56 5.38
CA PRO A 16 -14.99 5.63 5.78
C PRO A 16 -15.49 4.18 5.93
N ARG A 17 -16.73 3.99 6.39
CA ARG A 17 -17.28 2.65 6.57
C ARG A 17 -17.62 1.99 5.24
N GLU A 18 -18.27 2.70 4.32
CA GLU A 18 -18.52 2.21 2.96
C GLU A 18 -17.20 1.91 2.23
N LEU A 19 -16.17 2.75 2.40
CA LEU A 19 -14.83 2.48 1.89
C LEU A 19 -14.26 1.15 2.43
N ALA A 20 -14.33 0.93 3.74
CA ALA A 20 -13.85 -0.31 4.37
C ALA A 20 -14.61 -1.54 3.87
N LEU A 21 -15.92 -1.43 3.64
CA LEU A 21 -16.75 -2.50 3.05
C LEU A 21 -16.33 -2.81 1.61
N ILE A 22 -16.09 -1.78 0.80
CA ILE A 22 -15.62 -1.93 -0.59
C ILE A 22 -14.26 -2.62 -0.62
N GLU A 23 -13.32 -2.22 0.25
CA GLU A 23 -12.00 -2.84 0.32
C GLU A 23 -12.05 -4.29 0.81
N ALA A 24 -12.88 -4.59 1.81
CA ALA A 24 -13.09 -5.96 2.27
C ALA A 24 -13.66 -6.84 1.15
N GLU A 25 -14.67 -6.36 0.42
CA GLU A 25 -15.27 -7.09 -0.71
C GLU A 25 -14.30 -7.27 -1.89
N LEU A 26 -13.46 -6.28 -2.18
CA LEU A 26 -12.38 -6.44 -3.15
C LEU A 26 -11.35 -7.48 -2.66
N GLY A 27 -11.02 -7.46 -1.38
CA GLY A 27 -10.13 -8.41 -0.73
C GLY A 27 -10.63 -9.85 -0.77
N THR A 28 -11.92 -10.10 -0.51
CA THR A 28 -12.52 -11.45 -0.61
C THR A 28 -12.48 -12.00 -2.03
N ARG A 29 -12.48 -11.11 -3.03
CA ARG A 29 -12.34 -11.45 -4.46
C ARG A 29 -10.88 -11.55 -4.94
N GLY A 30 -9.91 -11.37 -4.04
CA GLY A 30 -8.48 -11.34 -4.39
C GLY A 30 -8.05 -10.13 -5.23
N GLN A 31 -8.90 -9.11 -5.34
CA GLN A 31 -8.62 -7.89 -6.10
C GLN A 31 -7.82 -6.91 -5.23
N THR A 32 -6.50 -6.88 -5.42
CA THR A 32 -5.60 -6.09 -4.54
C THR A 32 -5.13 -4.77 -5.14
N VAL A 33 -5.14 -4.64 -6.48
CA VAL A 33 -4.62 -3.49 -7.23
C VAL A 33 -5.48 -3.26 -8.49
N SER A 34 -5.72 -2.01 -8.85
CA SER A 34 -6.32 -1.59 -10.12
C SER A 34 -5.71 -0.27 -10.59
N GLY A 35 -4.86 -0.31 -11.61
CA GLY A 35 -4.11 0.87 -12.08
C GLY A 35 -3.19 1.42 -10.98
N THR A 36 -3.43 2.66 -10.55
CA THR A 36 -2.70 3.30 -9.44
C THR A 36 -3.34 3.08 -8.07
N ASP A 37 -4.54 2.50 -8.03
CA ASP A 37 -5.28 2.21 -6.81
C ASP A 37 -4.98 0.81 -6.29
N TYR A 38 -5.06 0.66 -4.97
CA TYR A 38 -4.76 -0.58 -4.27
C TYR A 38 -5.44 -0.62 -2.90
N LEU A 39 -5.66 -1.82 -2.38
CA LEU A 39 -6.24 -2.01 -1.05
C LEU A 39 -5.35 -1.42 0.03
N GLY A 40 -5.94 -0.69 0.97
CA GLY A 40 -5.17 -0.02 2.00
C GLY A 40 -4.61 1.33 1.57
N ARG A 41 -4.80 1.78 0.32
CA ARG A 41 -4.33 3.11 -0.10
C ARG A 41 -4.83 4.21 0.83
N ARG A 42 -6.08 4.09 1.28
CA ARG A 42 -6.78 5.06 2.14
C ARG A 42 -6.96 4.60 3.59
N THR A 43 -6.92 3.30 3.85
CA THR A 43 -7.24 2.71 5.17
C THR A 43 -6.03 2.13 5.90
N SER A 44 -4.91 1.86 5.22
CA SER A 44 -3.71 1.27 5.86
C SER A 44 -3.14 2.10 7.01
N SER A 45 -3.41 3.41 7.03
CA SER A 45 -2.97 4.28 8.12
C SER A 45 -3.71 4.07 9.44
N ALA A 46 -4.80 3.30 9.43
CA ALA A 46 -5.50 2.91 10.65
C ALA A 46 -4.77 1.78 11.39
N TYR A 47 -4.02 0.93 10.69
CA TYR A 47 -3.34 -0.23 11.25
C TYR A 47 -2.52 0.10 12.51
N GLY A 48 -2.85 -0.56 13.62
CA GLY A 48 -2.21 -0.42 14.92
C GLY A 48 -2.56 0.87 15.69
N LYS A 49 -3.55 1.65 15.23
CA LYS A 49 -4.07 2.81 15.97
C LYS A 49 -5.32 2.41 16.72
N SER A 50 -5.36 2.56 18.03
CA SER A 50 -6.59 2.34 18.79
C SER A 50 -7.59 3.48 18.54
N LEU A 51 -8.42 3.34 17.51
CA LEU A 51 -9.43 4.29 17.07
C LEU A 51 -10.78 4.05 17.77
N TYR A 52 -11.04 2.81 18.16
CA TYR A 52 -12.27 2.35 18.80
C TYR A 52 -11.93 1.76 20.16
N ALA A 53 -12.56 2.28 21.21
CA ALA A 53 -12.37 1.75 22.56
C ALA A 53 -12.87 0.30 22.62
N ARG A 54 -12.02 -0.61 23.07
CA ARG A 54 -12.35 -2.00 23.35
C ARG A 54 -12.19 -2.25 24.84
N GLU A 55 -13.23 -2.76 25.46
CA GLU A 55 -13.14 -3.17 26.86
C GLU A 55 -12.39 -4.51 26.90
N ALA A 56 -11.21 -4.52 27.53
CA ALA A 56 -10.36 -5.71 27.63
C ALA A 56 -11.05 -6.92 28.31
N THR A 57 -12.13 -6.66 29.06
CA THR A 57 -12.89 -7.67 29.81
C THR A 57 -14.24 -8.03 29.17
N ALA A 58 -14.63 -7.38 28.08
CA ALA A 58 -15.89 -7.70 27.41
C ALA A 58 -15.80 -9.11 26.80
N GLN A 59 -16.65 -10.01 27.25
CA GLN A 59 -16.80 -11.33 26.65
C GLN A 59 -17.49 -11.17 25.29
N PRO A 60 -16.97 -11.80 24.22
CA PRO A 60 -17.64 -11.77 22.93
C PRO A 60 -19.02 -12.42 23.08
N SER A 61 -20.04 -11.75 22.57
CA SER A 61 -21.42 -12.27 22.53
C SER A 61 -21.67 -13.19 21.33
N SER A 62 -20.69 -13.32 20.44
CA SER A 62 -20.71 -14.19 19.26
C SER A 62 -19.50 -15.10 19.26
N ASP A 63 -19.71 -16.39 18.98
CA ASP A 63 -18.67 -17.41 18.85
C ASP A 63 -18.09 -17.39 17.44
N ARG A 64 -17.29 -16.37 17.14
CA ARG A 64 -16.54 -16.27 15.88
C ARG A 64 -15.13 -15.81 16.17
N ASP A 65 -14.17 -16.58 15.68
CA ASP A 65 -12.75 -16.28 15.76
C ASP A 65 -12.15 -16.03 14.38
N CYS A 66 -10.95 -15.44 14.34
CA CYS A 66 -10.23 -15.15 13.10
C CYS A 66 -9.98 -16.41 12.25
N SER A 67 -9.82 -17.58 12.88
CA SER A 67 -9.64 -18.87 12.21
C SER A 67 -10.89 -19.40 11.50
N ASP A 68 -12.08 -18.85 11.78
CA ASP A 68 -13.34 -19.30 11.18
C ASP A 68 -13.55 -18.75 9.76
N PHE A 69 -12.74 -17.78 9.35
CA PHE A 69 -12.86 -17.11 8.08
C PHE A 69 -11.82 -17.65 7.09
N SER A 70 -12.22 -17.83 5.84
CA SER A 70 -11.33 -18.28 4.77
C SER A 70 -10.22 -17.28 4.41
N SER A 71 -10.36 -16.02 4.85
CA SER A 71 -9.37 -14.96 4.64
C SER A 71 -9.59 -13.81 5.63
N ALA A 72 -8.55 -13.02 5.87
CA ALA A 72 -8.66 -11.79 6.68
C ALA A 72 -9.66 -10.78 6.08
N ALA A 73 -9.79 -10.73 4.75
CA ALA A 73 -10.80 -9.91 4.09
C ALA A 73 -12.24 -10.37 4.41
N ALA A 74 -12.45 -11.69 4.51
CA ALA A 74 -13.75 -12.25 4.88
C ALA A 74 -14.08 -11.95 6.35
N ALA A 75 -13.08 -12.02 7.24
CA ALA A 75 -13.23 -11.61 8.64
C ALA A 75 -13.61 -10.12 8.73
N GLN A 76 -12.93 -9.25 7.99
CA GLN A 76 -13.26 -7.82 7.93
C GLN A 76 -14.67 -7.56 7.41
N ALA A 77 -15.09 -8.24 6.33
CA ALA A 77 -16.43 -8.10 5.78
C ALA A 77 -17.50 -8.50 6.80
N TYR A 78 -17.28 -9.61 7.52
CA TYR A 78 -18.16 -10.05 8.60
C TYR A 78 -18.21 -9.03 9.74
N PHE A 79 -17.06 -8.56 10.23
CA PHE A 79 -16.95 -7.55 11.29
C PHE A 79 -17.75 -6.28 10.95
N LEU A 80 -17.55 -5.72 9.75
CA LEU A 80 -18.26 -4.52 9.31
C LEU A 80 -19.77 -4.74 9.15
N SER A 81 -20.18 -5.95 8.77
CA SER A 81 -21.60 -6.33 8.63
C SER A 81 -22.30 -6.49 9.97
N ASN A 82 -21.56 -6.81 11.04
CA ASN A 82 -22.08 -7.00 12.40
C ASN A 82 -21.97 -5.74 13.29
N GLY A 83 -21.82 -4.57 12.68
CA GLY A 83 -21.79 -3.27 13.39
C GLY A 83 -20.39 -2.70 13.63
N GLY A 84 -19.35 -3.36 13.12
CA GLY A 84 -18.01 -2.78 13.06
C GLY A 84 -17.98 -1.49 12.22
N PRO A 85 -17.06 -0.56 12.53
CA PRO A 85 -16.04 -0.65 13.57
C PRO A 85 -16.50 -0.22 14.97
N THR A 86 -17.68 0.39 15.08
CA THR A 86 -18.22 0.89 16.36
C THR A 86 -18.49 -0.24 17.36
N ARG A 87 -19.02 -1.37 16.89
CA ARG A 87 -19.31 -2.55 17.72
C ARG A 87 -18.46 -3.73 17.27
N ASP A 88 -17.97 -4.48 18.23
CA ASP A 88 -17.22 -5.71 18.00
C ASP A 88 -17.78 -6.87 18.85
N PRO A 89 -19.00 -7.37 18.53
CA PRO A 89 -19.65 -8.40 19.33
C PRO A 89 -18.92 -9.74 19.29
N ALA A 90 -18.11 -10.00 18.26
CA ALA A 90 -17.31 -11.21 18.12
C ALA A 90 -15.87 -11.03 18.65
N GLY A 91 -15.47 -9.83 19.05
CA GLY A 91 -14.11 -9.58 19.55
C GLY A 91 -13.03 -9.81 18.49
N LEU A 92 -13.31 -9.50 17.21
CA LEU A 92 -12.40 -9.71 16.08
C LEU A 92 -11.37 -8.57 15.92
N ASP A 93 -11.63 -7.38 16.47
CA ASP A 93 -10.79 -6.17 16.41
C ASP A 93 -10.43 -5.75 17.85
N ARG A 94 -9.59 -6.55 18.50
CA ARG A 94 -9.25 -6.41 19.93
C ARG A 94 -8.35 -5.21 20.21
N ASP A 95 -7.52 -4.82 19.26
CA ASP A 95 -6.67 -3.63 19.31
C ASP A 95 -7.44 -2.34 18.97
N GLY A 96 -8.62 -2.48 18.36
CA GLY A 96 -9.57 -1.39 18.17
C GLY A 96 -9.14 -0.45 17.04
N ASP A 97 -8.45 -0.96 16.02
CA ASP A 97 -8.01 -0.17 14.89
C ASP A 97 -9.02 -0.12 13.73
N GLY A 98 -10.14 -0.82 13.90
CA GLY A 98 -11.21 -0.94 12.91
C GLY A 98 -10.91 -1.96 11.82
N LEU A 99 -9.86 -2.76 11.97
CA LEU A 99 -9.39 -3.78 11.03
C LEU A 99 -9.34 -5.12 11.75
N ALA A 100 -10.41 -5.89 11.61
CA ALA A 100 -10.56 -7.19 12.23
C ALA A 100 -9.44 -8.17 11.83
N CYS A 101 -8.98 -8.94 12.82
CA CYS A 101 -8.02 -10.01 12.65
C CYS A 101 -6.74 -9.51 11.94
N GLU A 102 -6.21 -10.29 10.98
CA GLU A 102 -5.00 -9.94 10.25
C GLU A 102 -5.25 -9.00 9.06
N TRP A 103 -6.45 -8.40 8.94
CA TRP A 103 -6.77 -7.54 7.80
C TRP A 103 -5.86 -6.32 7.74
N GLY A 104 -5.60 -5.70 8.89
CA GLY A 104 -4.70 -4.55 8.99
C GLY A 104 -3.28 -4.87 8.54
N VAL A 105 -2.76 -6.03 8.94
CA VAL A 105 -1.45 -6.54 8.49
C VAL A 105 -1.41 -6.67 6.97
N GLN A 106 -2.45 -7.26 6.38
CA GLN A 106 -2.53 -7.52 4.95
C GLN A 106 -2.52 -6.22 4.14
N ILE A 107 -3.39 -5.26 4.47
CA ILE A 107 -3.49 -4.01 3.73
C ILE A 107 -2.27 -3.10 3.95
N ASN A 108 -1.67 -3.12 5.13
CA ASN A 108 -0.45 -2.36 5.40
C ASN A 108 0.73 -2.91 4.57
N LYS A 109 0.90 -4.24 4.52
CA LYS A 109 1.92 -4.89 3.69
C LYS A 109 1.75 -4.56 2.21
N LEU A 110 0.52 -4.59 1.70
CA LEU A 110 0.21 -4.17 0.33
C LEU A 110 0.54 -2.69 0.10
N ALA A 111 0.12 -1.80 1.00
CA ALA A 111 0.38 -0.37 0.88
C ALA A 111 1.87 -0.03 0.88
N LEU A 112 2.66 -0.65 1.75
CA LEU A 112 4.12 -0.50 1.77
C LEU A 112 4.76 -0.94 0.45
N LYS A 113 4.34 -2.11 -0.07
CA LYS A 113 4.81 -2.61 -1.37
C LYS A 113 4.49 -1.63 -2.51
N GLN A 114 3.27 -1.10 -2.57
CA GLN A 114 2.86 -0.20 -3.65
C GLN A 114 3.54 1.18 -3.56
N ARG A 115 3.73 1.71 -2.35
CA ARG A 115 4.50 2.95 -2.13
C ARG A 115 5.96 2.79 -2.57
N ALA A 116 6.57 1.63 -2.33
CA ALA A 116 7.92 1.33 -2.79
C ALA A 116 7.99 1.29 -4.33
N ILE A 117 7.03 0.63 -4.99
CA ILE A 117 6.94 0.60 -6.46
C ILE A 117 6.81 2.01 -7.03
N ALA A 118 5.89 2.82 -6.49
CA ALA A 118 5.69 4.20 -6.95
C ALA A 118 6.97 5.05 -6.78
N THR A 119 7.70 4.88 -5.68
CA THR A 119 8.98 5.58 -5.44
C THR A 119 10.05 5.15 -6.43
N ALA A 120 10.13 3.86 -6.77
CA ALA A 120 11.08 3.34 -7.76
C ALA A 120 10.77 3.82 -9.19
N THR A 121 9.49 3.83 -9.59
CA THR A 121 9.07 4.38 -10.90
C THR A 121 9.43 5.85 -11.02
N ARG A 122 9.19 6.62 -9.96
CA ARG A 122 9.58 8.03 -9.85
C ARG A 122 11.10 8.19 -9.99
N ALA A 123 11.91 7.47 -9.20
CA ALA A 123 13.37 7.51 -9.28
C ALA A 123 13.92 7.22 -10.69
N SER A 124 13.32 6.27 -11.41
CA SER A 124 13.70 5.95 -12.79
C SER A 124 13.41 7.11 -13.75
N SER A 125 12.31 7.84 -13.56
CA SER A 125 11.96 9.01 -14.37
C SER A 125 12.87 10.23 -14.14
N TYR A 126 13.51 10.34 -12.97
CA TYR A 126 14.45 11.42 -12.65
C TYR A 126 15.89 11.12 -13.05
N ARG A 127 16.12 10.03 -13.81
CA ARG A 127 17.48 9.67 -14.21
C ARG A 127 18.04 10.79 -15.07
N ALA A 128 19.00 11.53 -14.51
CA ALA A 128 19.71 12.58 -15.21
C ALA A 128 20.16 12.05 -16.59
N PRO A 129 20.06 12.86 -17.66
CA PRO A 129 20.54 12.47 -18.97
C PRO A 129 21.96 11.93 -18.83
N ARG A 130 22.18 10.66 -19.20
CA ARG A 130 23.55 10.15 -19.30
C ARG A 130 24.28 11.07 -20.27
N PRO A 131 25.45 11.63 -19.92
CA PRO A 131 26.23 12.37 -20.90
C PRO A 131 26.44 11.44 -22.10
N SER A 132 25.87 11.80 -23.25
CA SER A 132 26.21 11.11 -24.50
C SER A 132 27.73 11.23 -24.64
N SER A 133 28.40 10.15 -25.04
CA SER A 133 29.84 10.13 -25.31
C SER A 133 30.21 11.32 -26.18
N SER A 134 30.62 12.43 -25.57
CA SER A 134 30.95 13.62 -26.32
C SER A 134 32.36 13.40 -26.85
N SER A 135 32.54 13.47 -28.16
CA SER A 135 33.86 13.55 -28.83
C SER A 135 34.64 14.84 -28.46
N ARG A 136 34.18 15.56 -27.43
CA ARG A 136 34.72 16.81 -26.95
C ARG A 136 35.81 16.51 -25.90
N CYS A 137 37.01 16.99 -26.16
CA CYS A 137 38.13 16.93 -25.25
C CYS A 137 38.06 18.06 -24.21
N TYR A 138 38.37 17.71 -22.96
CA TYR A 138 38.48 18.63 -21.83
C TYR A 138 39.93 18.61 -21.32
N VAL A 139 40.44 19.75 -20.84
CA VAL A 139 41.79 19.83 -20.25
C VAL A 139 41.71 19.57 -18.74
N GLY A 140 42.52 18.62 -18.27
CA GLY A 140 42.63 18.25 -16.87
C GLY A 140 43.56 19.17 -16.08
N PRO A 141 43.50 19.11 -14.74
CA PRO A 141 44.30 19.96 -13.84
C PRO A 141 45.82 19.74 -13.94
N ARG A 142 46.27 18.63 -14.56
CA ARG A 142 47.68 18.32 -14.80
C ARG A 142 48.11 18.57 -16.26
N GLY A 143 47.29 19.25 -17.04
CA GLY A 143 47.59 19.62 -18.43
C GLY A 143 47.27 18.57 -19.51
N GLY A 144 46.89 17.33 -19.14
CA GLY A 144 46.44 16.30 -20.10
C GLY A 144 44.97 16.41 -20.49
N THR A 145 44.57 15.89 -21.65
CA THR A 145 43.17 15.91 -22.12
C THR A 145 42.38 14.67 -21.75
N TYR A 146 41.06 14.76 -21.65
CA TYR A 146 40.17 13.62 -21.45
C TYR A 146 38.79 13.82 -22.10
N THR A 147 38.08 12.73 -22.38
CA THR A 147 36.63 12.73 -22.68
C THR A 147 35.82 12.24 -21.49
N ILE A 148 34.51 12.53 -21.48
CA ILE A 148 33.58 12.02 -20.47
C ILE A 148 32.83 10.82 -21.06
N THR A 149 32.97 9.64 -20.45
CA THR A 149 32.28 8.42 -20.89
C THR A 149 30.77 8.51 -20.65
N ALA A 150 29.99 7.62 -21.25
CA ALA A 150 28.55 7.51 -20.99
C ALA A 150 28.18 7.22 -19.52
N SER A 151 29.15 6.73 -18.73
CA SER A 151 29.03 6.53 -17.29
C SER A 151 29.44 7.76 -16.45
N GLY A 152 29.90 8.84 -17.09
CA GLY A 152 30.35 10.06 -16.42
C GLY A 152 31.81 10.06 -15.95
N ASN A 153 32.56 9.00 -16.26
CA ASN A 153 33.96 8.87 -15.87
C ASN A 153 34.88 9.61 -16.86
N LYS A 154 36.04 10.08 -16.36
CA LYS A 154 37.07 10.70 -17.19
C LYS A 154 37.88 9.61 -17.91
N ASN A 155 37.96 9.69 -19.23
CA ASN A 155 38.83 8.84 -20.05
C ASN A 155 39.97 9.68 -20.65
N TYR A 156 41.16 9.55 -20.08
CA TYR A 156 42.35 10.31 -20.50
C TYR A 156 43.04 9.75 -21.76
N GLY A 157 42.56 8.64 -22.34
CA GLY A 157 43.01 8.13 -23.64
C GLY A 157 41.94 8.21 -24.73
N GLY A 158 40.84 8.92 -24.46
CA GLY A 158 39.76 9.16 -25.44
C GLY A 158 39.97 10.41 -26.30
N CYS A 159 41.05 11.13 -26.00
CA CYS A 159 41.72 12.18 -26.75
C CYS A 159 43.21 11.76 -26.75
#